data_AF-I3SUL4-F1
#
_entry.id   AF-I3SUL4-F1
#
_cell.length_a   1.000
_cell.length_b   1.000
_cell.length_c   1.000
_cell.angle_alpha   90.00
_cell.angle_beta   90.00
_cell.angle_gamma   90.00
#
_symmetry.space_group_name_H-M   'P 1'
#
loop_
_entity.id
_entity.type
_entity.pdbx_description
1 polymer ?
#
loop_
_entity_poly.entity_id
_entity_poly.type
_entity_poly.pdbx_seq_one_letter_code
_entity_poly.pdbx_strand_id
1 'polypeptide(L)'
;MKKATKLSIAVTTTFYMLCGCMGYAAFGDSAPGNLLTGFGVTKAYWIIDIANAAIVIHLVGAYQVYAQPLFAFIEKEAAKKWPKIDKGFKVKIPDLPSYNQNIFMLVSRSVFVIITTLIAMLIPFFNDVLGVIGALGFWPLTVYFPLEMYIIQKKIPRWSTKWILMELMSVFCLLVSVVAGLGSVVGVLLDLQKYKAFSSDF
;
A
#
# COMPACT_ATOMS: atom_id res chain seq x y z
N MET A 1 23.70 0.86 -10.27
CA MET A 1 22.74 1.11 -9.16
C MET A 1 22.68 2.56 -8.70
N LYS A 2 23.74 3.19 -8.17
CA LYS A 2 23.67 4.56 -7.61
C LYS A 2 23.06 5.64 -8.52
N LYS A 3 23.41 5.66 -9.82
CA LYS A 3 22.84 6.61 -10.79
C LYS A 3 21.34 6.40 -11.00
N ALA A 4 20.91 5.15 -11.15
CA ALA A 4 19.50 4.79 -11.29
C ALA A 4 18.69 5.14 -10.03
N THR A 5 19.23 4.87 -8.84
CA THR A 5 18.58 5.26 -7.57
C THR A 5 18.42 6.77 -7.45
N LYS A 6 19.47 7.55 -7.77
CA LYS A 6 19.39 9.02 -7.75
C LYS A 6 18.33 9.56 -8.72
N LEU A 7 18.33 9.04 -9.96
CA LEU A 7 17.36 9.44 -10.97
C LEU A 7 15.93 9.08 -10.55
N SER A 8 15.72 7.85 -10.06
CA SER A 8 14.42 7.39 -9.59
C SER A 8 13.89 8.27 -8.47
N ILE A 9 14.70 8.54 -7.44
CA ILE A 9 14.29 9.41 -6.32
C ILE A 9 13.97 10.82 -6.82
N ALA A 10 14.81 11.40 -7.68
CA ALA A 10 14.57 12.73 -8.23
C ALA A 10 13.23 12.79 -8.98
N VAL A 11 12.98 11.83 -9.89
CA VAL A 11 11.75 11.77 -10.68
C VAL A 11 10.53 11.59 -9.76
N THR A 12 10.57 10.65 -8.81
CA THR A 12 9.43 10.42 -7.90
C THR A 12 9.16 11.62 -7.01
N THR A 13 10.20 12.26 -6.48
CA THR A 13 10.03 13.45 -5.63
C THR A 13 9.44 14.61 -6.41
N THR A 14 9.96 14.89 -7.60
CA THR A 14 9.41 15.94 -8.47
C THR A 14 7.97 15.63 -8.85
N PHE A 15 7.65 14.38 -9.21
CA PHE A 15 6.30 13.99 -9.57
C PHE A 15 5.31 14.18 -8.41
N TYR A 16 5.61 13.65 -7.21
CA TYR A 16 4.72 13.81 -6.06
C TYR A 16 4.57 15.27 -5.63
N MET A 17 5.66 16.05 -5.67
CA MET A 17 5.60 17.48 -5.37
C MET A 17 4.74 18.24 -6.38
N LEU A 18 4.86 17.92 -7.67
CA LEU A 18 4.00 18.51 -8.71
C LEU A 18 2.53 18.16 -8.49
N CYS A 19 2.21 16.91 -8.19
CA CYS A 19 0.83 16.50 -7.89
C CYS A 19 0.24 17.27 -6.70
N GLY A 20 1.01 17.40 -5.61
CA GLY A 20 0.59 18.17 -4.43
C GLY A 20 0.41 19.66 -4.71
N CYS A 21 1.42 20.29 -5.33
CA CYS A 21 1.39 21.72 -5.64
C CYS A 21 0.30 22.07 -6.64
N MET A 22 0.11 21.29 -7.71
CA MET A 22 -0.95 21.53 -8.69
C MET A 22 -2.34 21.23 -8.12
N GLY A 23 -2.47 20.17 -7.31
CA GLY A 23 -3.72 19.87 -6.61
C GLY A 23 -4.16 21.02 -5.70
N TYR A 24 -3.22 21.54 -4.90
CA TYR A 24 -3.48 22.70 -4.06
C TYR A 24 -3.73 23.98 -4.87
N ALA A 25 -2.99 24.21 -5.96
CA ALA A 25 -3.24 25.36 -6.84
C ALA A 25 -4.64 25.32 -7.50
N ALA A 26 -5.17 24.12 -7.76
CA ALA A 26 -6.49 23.94 -8.37
C ALA A 26 -7.65 24.06 -7.36
N PHE A 27 -7.49 23.54 -6.13
CA PHE A 27 -8.59 23.42 -5.16
C PHE A 27 -8.41 24.25 -3.88
N GLY A 28 -7.23 24.83 -3.64
CA GLY A 28 -6.90 25.54 -2.42
C GLY A 28 -7.10 24.68 -1.16
N ASP A 29 -7.60 25.30 -0.10
CA ASP A 29 -7.90 24.64 1.18
C ASP A 29 -9.01 23.58 1.07
N SER A 30 -9.75 23.54 -0.05
CA SER A 30 -10.80 22.56 -0.31
C SER A 30 -10.30 21.32 -1.09
N ALA A 31 -8.98 21.13 -1.21
CA ALA A 31 -8.41 19.98 -1.90
C ALA A 31 -8.84 18.65 -1.27
N PRO A 32 -9.55 17.78 -2.01
CA PRO A 32 -9.97 16.49 -1.47
C PRO A 32 -8.80 15.52 -1.43
N GLY A 33 -8.84 14.56 -0.48
CA GLY A 33 -7.80 13.53 -0.37
C GLY A 33 -7.68 12.65 -1.63
N ASN A 34 -8.76 12.44 -2.37
CA ASN A 34 -8.72 11.94 -3.74
C ASN A 34 -8.96 13.10 -4.71
N LEU A 35 -7.92 13.56 -5.40
CA LEU A 35 -8.03 14.71 -6.32
C LEU A 35 -9.09 14.51 -7.41
N LEU A 36 -9.35 13.26 -7.83
CA LEU A 36 -10.35 12.97 -8.86
C LEU A 36 -11.79 13.26 -8.41
N THR A 37 -12.06 13.22 -7.10
CA THR A 37 -13.40 13.56 -6.58
C THR A 37 -13.66 15.07 -6.56
N GLY A 38 -12.62 15.90 -6.62
CA GLY A 38 -12.74 17.35 -6.64
C GLY A 38 -13.28 17.92 -7.95
N PHE A 39 -13.18 17.16 -9.05
CA PHE A 39 -13.57 17.62 -10.39
C PHE A 39 -15.04 17.32 -10.75
N GLY A 40 -15.83 16.77 -9.83
CA GLY A 40 -17.16 16.18 -10.06
C GLY A 40 -18.28 17.11 -10.58
N VAL A 41 -18.00 18.39 -10.82
CA VAL A 41 -18.95 19.37 -11.41
C VAL A 41 -18.42 19.94 -12.75
N THR A 42 -17.24 19.51 -13.21
CA THR A 42 -16.66 20.02 -14.46
C THR A 42 -17.24 19.29 -15.67
N LYS A 43 -17.39 20.00 -16.81
CA LYS A 43 -17.96 19.48 -18.07
C LYS A 43 -17.16 18.33 -18.73
N ALA A 44 -16.06 17.88 -18.13
CA ALA A 44 -15.08 16.96 -18.74
C ALA A 44 -15.08 15.57 -18.06
N TYR A 45 -16.25 14.96 -17.88
CA TYR A 45 -16.41 13.63 -17.27
C TYR A 45 -15.53 12.55 -17.93
N TRP A 46 -15.33 12.62 -19.25
CA TRP A 46 -14.49 11.67 -20.00
C TRP A 46 -13.03 11.61 -19.53
N ILE A 47 -12.46 12.73 -19.04
CA ILE A 47 -11.08 12.75 -18.53
C ILE A 47 -11.00 12.00 -17.20
N ILE A 48 -12.01 12.21 -16.33
CA ILE A 48 -12.13 11.55 -15.04
C ILE A 48 -12.31 10.04 -15.25
N ASP A 49 -13.13 9.65 -16.23
CA ASP A 49 -13.36 8.24 -16.57
C ASP A 49 -12.09 7.56 -17.09
N ILE A 50 -11.32 8.22 -17.96
CA ILE A 50 -10.02 7.70 -18.41
C ILE A 50 -9.04 7.58 -17.24
N ALA A 51 -8.99 8.56 -16.33
CA ALA A 51 -8.13 8.50 -15.16
C ALA A 51 -8.52 7.34 -14.22
N ASN A 52 -9.82 7.14 -13.98
CA ASN A 52 -10.32 6.02 -13.21
C ASN A 52 -10.02 4.67 -13.89
N ALA A 53 -10.17 4.57 -15.21
CA ALA A 53 -9.81 3.36 -15.96
C ALA A 53 -8.30 3.06 -15.84
N ALA A 54 -7.45 4.08 -15.92
CA ALA A 54 -6.01 3.92 -15.72
C ALA A 54 -5.66 3.44 -14.29
N ILE A 55 -6.34 3.98 -13.27
CA ILE A 55 -6.21 3.52 -11.88
C ILE A 55 -6.59 2.04 -11.77
N VAL A 56 -7.72 1.62 -12.37
CA VAL A 56 -8.15 0.22 -12.34
C VAL A 56 -7.11 -0.69 -12.99
N ILE A 57 -6.65 -0.36 -14.19
CA ILE A 57 -5.63 -1.15 -14.91
C ILE A 57 -4.35 -1.28 -14.07
N HIS A 58 -3.89 -0.18 -13.48
CA HIS A 58 -2.71 -0.16 -12.63
C HIS A 58 -2.90 -1.03 -11.37
N LEU A 59 -4.03 -0.88 -10.66
CA LEU A 59 -4.30 -1.58 -9.42
C LEU A 59 -4.50 -3.09 -9.63
N VAL A 60 -5.10 -3.51 -10.75
CA VAL A 60 -5.20 -4.94 -11.10
C VAL A 60 -3.79 -5.54 -11.23
N GLY A 61 -2.89 -4.87 -11.96
CA GLY A 61 -1.50 -5.33 -12.09
C GLY A 61 -0.76 -5.35 -10.74
N ALA A 62 -0.90 -4.29 -9.95
CA ALA A 62 -0.28 -4.19 -8.64
C ALA A 62 -0.77 -5.29 -7.69
N TYR A 63 -2.09 -5.54 -7.63
CA TYR A 63 -2.69 -6.58 -6.80
C TYR A 63 -2.10 -7.96 -7.12
N GLN A 64 -1.96 -8.29 -8.41
CA GLN A 64 -1.37 -9.56 -8.83
C GLN A 64 0.06 -9.70 -8.31
N VAL A 65 0.90 -8.67 -8.50
CA VAL A 65 2.31 -8.71 -8.07
C VAL A 65 2.45 -8.78 -6.54
N TYR A 66 1.65 -8.01 -5.80
CA TYR A 66 1.72 -7.99 -4.33
C TYR A 66 1.13 -9.25 -3.67
N ALA A 67 0.17 -9.91 -4.31
CA ALA A 67 -0.41 -11.14 -3.76
C ALA A 67 0.52 -12.37 -3.94
N GLN A 68 1.39 -12.39 -4.97
CA GLN A 68 2.25 -13.56 -5.24
C GLN A 68 3.14 -13.96 -4.04
N PRO A 69 3.89 -13.07 -3.37
CA PRO A 69 4.73 -13.45 -2.24
C PRO A 69 3.92 -14.00 -1.06
N LEU A 70 2.72 -13.47 -0.83
CA LEU A 70 1.83 -13.95 0.22
C LEU A 70 1.33 -15.36 -0.08
N PHE A 71 0.87 -15.61 -1.32
CA PHE A 71 0.47 -16.95 -1.75
C PHE A 71 1.63 -17.94 -1.66
N ALA A 72 2.82 -17.56 -2.12
CA ALA A 72 4.01 -18.40 -2.01
C ALA A 72 4.36 -18.74 -0.55
N PHE A 73 4.19 -17.80 0.39
CA PHE A 73 4.40 -18.04 1.81
C PHE A 73 3.36 -19.02 2.39
N ILE A 74 2.07 -18.78 2.13
CA ILE A 74 0.97 -19.65 2.61
C ILE A 74 1.14 -21.07 2.05
N GLU A 75 1.42 -21.20 0.76
CA GLU A 75 1.64 -22.49 0.09
C GLU A 75 2.85 -23.22 0.67
N LYS A 76 3.96 -22.51 0.92
CA LYS A 76 5.17 -23.09 1.52
C LYS A 76 4.91 -23.61 2.94
N GLU A 77 4.20 -22.84 3.77
CA GLU A 77 3.90 -23.26 5.14
C GLU A 77 2.86 -24.39 5.18
N ALA A 78 1.87 -24.37 4.27
CA ALA A 78 0.92 -25.45 4.12
C ALA A 78 1.59 -26.76 3.67
N ALA A 79 2.51 -26.70 2.70
CA ALA A 79 3.25 -27.86 2.20
C ALA A 79 4.14 -28.49 3.29
N LYS A 80 4.78 -27.66 4.13
CA LYS A 80 5.56 -28.16 5.29
C LYS A 80 4.68 -28.88 6.30
N LYS A 81 3.51 -28.32 6.60
CA LYS A 81 2.63 -28.82 7.68
C LYS A 81 1.77 -30.00 7.22
N TRP A 82 1.44 -30.07 5.94
CA TRP A 82 0.53 -31.07 5.37
C TRP A 82 1.04 -31.60 4.02
N PRO A 83 2.01 -32.54 4.02
CA PRO A 83 2.67 -33.03 2.81
C PRO A 83 1.74 -33.79 1.83
N LYS A 84 0.51 -34.14 2.24
CA LYS A 84 -0.49 -34.83 1.39
C LYS A 84 -1.47 -33.90 0.68
N ILE A 85 -1.37 -32.58 0.86
CA ILE A 85 -2.31 -31.59 0.27
C ILE A 85 -2.07 -31.40 -1.25
N ASP A 86 -0.96 -31.88 -1.80
CA ASP A 86 -0.56 -31.64 -3.19
C ASP A 86 -1.15 -32.61 -4.22
N LYS A 87 -2.40 -33.03 -4.03
CA LYS A 87 -3.14 -33.78 -5.06
C LYS A 87 -3.65 -32.80 -6.13
N GLY A 88 -2.78 -32.47 -7.08
CA GLY A 88 -3.12 -31.64 -8.23
C GLY A 88 -4.12 -32.31 -9.17
N PHE A 89 -5.11 -31.56 -9.63
CA PHE A 89 -6.00 -31.95 -10.73
C PHE A 89 -5.58 -31.20 -12.00
N LYS A 90 -5.51 -31.90 -13.12
CA LYS A 90 -5.20 -31.30 -14.42
C LYS A 90 -6.46 -30.68 -15.01
N VAL A 91 -6.54 -29.35 -14.99
CA VAL A 91 -7.58 -28.61 -15.71
C VAL A 91 -7.13 -28.48 -17.16
N LYS A 92 -7.89 -29.08 -18.08
CA LYS A 92 -7.72 -28.87 -19.52
C LYS A 92 -8.67 -27.77 -19.94
N ILE A 93 -8.12 -26.65 -20.38
CA ILE A 93 -8.87 -25.56 -21.01
C ILE A 93 -8.72 -25.76 -22.53
N PRO A 94 -9.79 -25.64 -23.34
CA PRO A 94 -9.67 -25.65 -24.80
C PRO A 94 -8.62 -24.61 -25.24
N ASP A 95 -7.70 -25.01 -26.13
CA ASP A 95 -6.59 -24.20 -26.68
C ASP A 95 -5.45 -23.77 -25.73
N LEU A 96 -5.41 -24.23 -24.47
CA LEU A 96 -4.31 -23.93 -23.53
C LEU A 96 -3.65 -25.20 -22.97
N PRO A 97 -2.35 -25.14 -22.60
CA PRO A 97 -1.66 -26.27 -21.98
C PRO A 97 -2.34 -26.65 -20.66
N SER A 98 -2.41 -27.96 -20.38
CA SER A 98 -3.04 -28.48 -19.16
C SER A 98 -2.38 -27.89 -17.93
N TYR A 99 -3.15 -27.17 -17.11
CA TYR A 99 -2.65 -26.57 -15.88
C TYR A 99 -2.87 -27.52 -14.71
N ASN A 100 -1.82 -27.79 -13.93
CA ASN A 100 -1.94 -28.57 -12.71
C ASN A 100 -2.41 -27.64 -11.58
N GLN A 101 -3.71 -27.67 -11.26
CA GLN A 101 -4.28 -26.86 -10.18
C GLN A 101 -4.38 -27.72 -8.91
N ASN A 102 -3.90 -27.20 -7.79
CA ASN A 102 -4.19 -27.77 -6.48
C ASN A 102 -5.47 -27.11 -5.93
N ILE A 103 -6.45 -27.92 -5.51
CA ILE A 103 -7.70 -27.45 -4.91
C ILE A 103 -7.43 -26.53 -3.72
N PHE A 104 -6.40 -26.83 -2.92
CA PHE A 104 -6.00 -26.00 -1.79
C PHE A 104 -5.58 -24.59 -2.21
N MET A 105 -4.80 -24.46 -3.30
CA MET A 105 -4.36 -23.16 -3.82
C MET A 105 -5.53 -22.36 -4.37
N LEU A 106 -6.47 -23.03 -5.03
CA LEU A 106 -7.66 -22.38 -5.55
C LEU A 106 -8.52 -21.82 -4.40
N VAL A 107 -8.80 -22.65 -3.40
CA VAL A 107 -9.61 -22.26 -2.23
C VAL A 107 -8.92 -21.16 -1.44
N SER A 108 -7.62 -21.25 -1.18
CA SER A 108 -6.90 -20.23 -0.40
C SER A 108 -6.88 -18.87 -1.10
N ARG A 109 -6.69 -18.85 -2.43
CA ARG A 109 -6.75 -17.62 -3.24
C ARG A 109 -8.16 -17.03 -3.27
N SER A 110 -9.19 -17.85 -3.47
CA SER A 110 -10.59 -17.40 -3.44
C SER A 110 -10.97 -16.82 -2.07
N VAL A 111 -10.60 -17.50 -0.98
CA VAL A 111 -10.84 -17.02 0.39
C VAL A 111 -10.10 -15.71 0.63
N PHE A 112 -8.86 -15.58 0.19
CA PHE A 112 -8.10 -14.33 0.30
C PHE A 112 -8.80 -13.18 -0.43
N VAL A 113 -9.22 -13.39 -1.69
CA VAL A 113 -9.96 -12.37 -2.46
C VAL A 113 -11.23 -11.97 -1.72
N ILE A 114 -12.06 -12.93 -1.32
CA ILE A 114 -13.32 -12.68 -0.58
C ILE A 114 -13.05 -11.84 0.68
N ILE A 115 -12.06 -12.22 1.50
CA ILE A 115 -11.72 -11.50 2.72
C ILE A 115 -11.25 -10.07 2.41
N THR A 116 -10.34 -9.90 1.45
CA THR A 116 -9.84 -8.56 1.08
C THR A 116 -10.94 -7.65 0.53
N THR A 117 -11.86 -8.22 -0.26
CA THR A 117 -13.04 -7.49 -0.77
C THR A 117 -13.99 -7.11 0.35
N LEU A 118 -14.26 -8.02 1.30
CA LEU A 118 -15.10 -7.70 2.47
C LEU A 118 -14.49 -6.60 3.33
N ILE A 119 -13.18 -6.65 3.59
CA ILE A 119 -12.48 -5.59 4.33
C ILE A 119 -12.58 -4.26 3.58
N ALA A 120 -12.38 -4.26 2.26
CA ALA A 120 -12.49 -3.05 1.44
C ALA A 120 -13.91 -2.45 1.46
N MET A 121 -14.95 -3.30 1.51
CA MET A 121 -16.34 -2.85 1.64
C MET A 121 -16.65 -2.27 3.03
N LEU A 122 -16.07 -2.85 4.09
CA LEU A 122 -16.32 -2.44 5.47
C LEU A 122 -15.55 -1.17 5.88
N ILE A 123 -14.43 -0.87 5.22
CA ILE A 123 -13.56 0.27 5.56
C ILE A 123 -13.28 1.10 4.30
N PRO A 124 -14.23 1.94 3.84
CA PRO A 124 -14.07 2.74 2.62
C PRO A 124 -13.16 3.98 2.81
N PHE A 125 -12.52 4.16 3.97
CA PHE A 125 -11.66 5.32 4.29
C PHE A 125 -10.22 5.10 3.85
N PHE A 126 -10.00 5.07 2.53
CA PHE A 126 -8.71 4.72 1.95
C PHE A 126 -7.55 5.59 2.46
N ASN A 127 -7.75 6.91 2.56
CA ASN A 127 -6.69 7.84 2.97
C ASN A 127 -6.27 7.64 4.44
N ASP A 128 -7.22 7.48 5.34
CA ASP A 128 -6.94 7.31 6.76
C ASP A 128 -6.30 5.95 7.03
N VAL A 129 -6.78 4.89 6.38
CA VAL A 129 -6.16 3.55 6.47
C VAL A 129 -4.73 3.58 5.94
N LEU A 130 -4.49 4.21 4.79
CA LEU A 130 -3.14 4.39 4.27
C LEU A 130 -2.27 5.22 5.22
N GLY A 131 -2.82 6.24 5.87
CA GLY A 131 -2.12 7.05 6.86
C GLY A 131 -1.66 6.21 8.05
N VAL A 132 -2.52 5.34 8.59
CA VAL A 132 -2.17 4.41 9.67
C VAL A 132 -1.09 3.42 9.22
N ILE A 133 -1.28 2.74 8.09
CA ILE A 133 -0.32 1.76 7.56
C ILE A 133 1.03 2.43 7.27
N GLY A 134 0.99 3.62 6.66
CA GLY A 134 2.17 4.43 6.35
C GLY A 134 2.93 4.83 7.60
N ALA A 135 2.25 5.34 8.62
CA ALA A 135 2.86 5.72 9.89
C ALA A 135 3.51 4.52 10.61
N LEU A 136 2.82 3.38 10.65
CA LEU A 136 3.34 2.15 11.27
C LEU A 136 4.53 1.56 10.52
N GLY A 137 4.55 1.65 9.19
CA GLY A 137 5.65 1.14 8.36
C GLY A 137 6.84 2.09 8.26
N PHE A 138 6.61 3.40 8.23
CA PHE A 138 7.61 4.41 7.90
C PHE A 138 8.79 4.38 8.88
N TRP A 139 8.57 4.63 10.18
CA TRP A 139 9.69 4.64 11.13
C TRP A 139 10.46 3.32 11.20
N PRO A 140 9.85 2.16 11.51
CA PRO A 140 10.61 0.94 11.72
C PRO A 140 11.30 0.47 10.44
N LEU A 141 10.57 0.39 9.31
CA LEU A 141 11.07 -0.24 8.09
C LEU A 141 11.91 0.69 7.21
N THR A 142 11.60 1.98 7.16
CA THR A 142 12.28 2.91 6.22
C THR A 142 13.35 3.75 6.88
N VAL A 143 13.26 3.98 8.19
CA VAL A 143 14.19 4.84 8.93
C VAL A 143 15.06 4.01 9.89
N TYR A 144 14.46 3.43 10.92
CA TYR A 144 15.17 2.77 12.01
C TYR A 144 16.02 1.59 11.55
N PHE A 145 15.40 0.57 10.92
CA PHE A 145 16.14 -0.62 10.50
C PHE A 145 17.31 -0.31 9.54
N PRO A 146 17.13 0.47 8.45
CA PRO A 146 18.24 0.79 7.56
C PRO A 146 19.35 1.61 8.24
N LEU A 147 19.01 2.55 9.13
CA LEU A 147 20.00 3.33 9.88
C LEU A 147 20.82 2.46 10.82
N GLU A 148 20.17 1.59 11.58
CA GLU A 148 20.86 0.65 12.49
C GLU A 148 21.76 -0.31 11.72
N MET A 149 21.26 -0.87 10.61
CA MET A 149 22.07 -1.71 9.71
C MET A 149 23.30 -0.94 9.20
N TYR A 150 23.15 0.34 8.85
CA TYR A 150 24.24 1.17 8.39
C TYR A 150 25.27 1.46 9.49
N ILE A 151 24.83 1.80 10.72
CA ILE A 151 25.69 2.06 11.88
C ILE A 151 26.53 0.82 12.20
N ILE A 152 25.90 -0.36 12.23
CA ILE A 152 26.57 -1.63 12.50
C ILE A 152 27.56 -1.98 11.39
N GLN A 153 27.16 -1.91 10.12
CA GLN A 153 28.04 -2.24 8.99
C GLN A 153 29.24 -1.29 8.86
N LYS A 154 29.05 0.01 9.13
CA LYS A 154 30.12 1.01 9.06
C LYS A 154 30.90 1.16 10.37
N LYS A 155 30.55 0.40 11.42
CA LYS A 155 31.18 0.44 12.73
C LYS A 155 31.34 1.87 13.24
N ILE A 156 30.29 2.68 13.11
CA ILE A 156 30.32 4.08 13.50
C ILE A 156 30.46 4.12 15.03
N PRO A 157 31.45 4.84 15.58
CA PRO A 157 31.63 4.91 17.03
C PRO A 157 30.43 5.60 17.67
N ARG A 158 29.91 4.98 18.75
CA ARG A 158 28.85 5.56 19.58
C ARG A 158 29.32 6.94 20.06
N TRP A 159 28.39 7.89 20.09
CA TRP A 159 28.63 9.31 20.44
C TRP A 159 29.49 10.11 19.46
N SER A 160 29.85 9.57 18.30
CA SER A 160 30.35 10.39 17.20
C SER A 160 29.27 11.38 16.74
N THR A 161 29.66 12.56 16.28
CA THR A 161 28.74 13.54 15.66
C THR A 161 27.86 12.91 14.57
N LYS A 162 28.43 11.98 13.79
CA LYS A 162 27.68 11.25 12.75
C LYS A 162 26.63 10.30 13.34
N TRP A 163 26.96 9.63 14.44
CA TRP A 163 26.04 8.74 15.15
C TRP A 163 24.90 9.53 15.78
N ILE A 164 25.21 10.62 16.48
CA ILE A 164 24.22 11.52 17.09
C ILE A 164 23.27 12.09 16.02
N LEU A 165 23.79 12.53 14.88
CA LEU A 165 22.95 13.07 13.80
C LEU A 165 21.97 12.01 13.24
N MET A 166 22.42 10.77 13.07
CA MET A 166 21.59 9.66 12.58
C MET A 166 20.51 9.30 13.60
N GLU A 167 20.86 9.24 14.88
CA GLU A 167 19.92 8.93 15.96
C GLU A 167 18.87 10.03 16.12
N LEU A 168 19.28 11.30 16.09
CA LEU A 168 18.37 12.44 16.14
C LEU A 168 17.38 12.42 14.97
N MET A 169 17.84 12.11 13.76
CA MET A 169 16.96 11.96 12.59
C MET A 169 15.96 10.81 12.79
N SER A 170 16.41 9.67 13.32
CA SER A 170 15.54 8.52 13.63
C SER A 170 14.44 8.89 14.64
N VAL A 171 14.81 9.55 15.74
CA VAL A 171 13.88 10.00 16.78
C VAL A 171 12.91 11.05 16.22
N PHE A 172 13.38 11.99 15.40
CA PHE A 172 12.50 12.96 14.74
C PHE A 172 11.46 12.26 13.85
N CYS A 173 11.89 11.32 13.01
CA CYS A 173 10.98 10.53 12.17
C CYS A 173 10.01 9.66 13.00
N LEU A 174 10.43 9.17 14.17
CA LEU A 174 9.55 8.47 15.11
C LEU A 174 8.43 9.39 15.58
N LEU A 175 8.76 10.60 16.04
CA LEU A 175 7.77 11.57 16.50
C LEU A 175 6.78 11.93 15.39
N VAL A 176 7.27 12.18 14.17
CA VAL A 176 6.42 12.44 13.00
C VAL A 176 5.49 11.25 12.72
N SER A 177 6.00 10.02 12.80
CA SER A 177 5.20 8.80 12.60
C SER A 177 4.11 8.65 13.66
N VAL A 178 4.43 8.92 14.92
CA VAL A 178 3.46 8.85 16.02
C VAL A 178 2.35 9.88 15.80
N VAL A 179 2.70 11.13 15.48
CA VAL A 179 1.71 12.19 15.25
C VAL A 179 0.83 11.86 14.03
N ALA A 180 1.44 11.42 12.92
CA ALA A 180 0.70 11.02 11.72
C ALA A 180 -0.21 9.82 11.98
N GLY A 181 0.27 8.82 12.73
CA GLY A 181 -0.50 7.65 13.13
C GLY A 181 -1.70 8.01 14.01
N LEU A 182 -1.50 8.89 15.01
CA LEU A 182 -2.58 9.39 15.85
C LEU A 182 -3.63 10.15 15.03
N GLY A 183 -3.21 11.06 14.14
CA GLY A 183 -4.11 11.79 13.27
C GLY A 183 -4.94 10.87 12.38
N SER A 184 -4.30 9.85 11.79
CA SER A 184 -4.97 8.87 10.94
C SER A 184 -5.94 7.98 11.71
N VAL A 185 -5.58 7.54 12.93
CA VAL A 185 -6.49 6.76 13.80
C VAL A 185 -7.71 7.59 14.19
N VAL A 186 -7.52 8.86 14.53
CA VAL A 186 -8.65 9.76 14.84
C VAL A 186 -9.54 9.94 13.60
N GLY A 187 -8.96 10.10 12.42
CA GLY A 187 -9.69 10.12 11.14
C GLY A 187 -10.57 8.87 10.96
N VAL A 188 -9.96 7.69 11.04
CA VAL A 188 -10.68 6.40 10.97
C VAL A 188 -11.83 6.34 11.98
N LEU A 189 -11.62 6.76 13.22
CA LEU A 189 -12.65 6.72 14.26
C LEU A 189 -13.81 7.66 13.98
N LEU A 190 -13.54 8.90 13.55
CA LEU A 190 -14.57 9.87 13.20
C LEU A 190 -15.39 9.43 11.98
N ASP A 191 -14.73 8.82 11.01
CA ASP A 191 -15.37 8.30 9.81
C ASP A 191 -16.21 7.05 10.11
N LEU A 192 -15.71 6.15 10.97
CA LEU A 192 -16.48 4.99 11.46
C LEU A 192 -17.73 5.39 12.22
N GLN A 193 -17.73 6.50 12.97
CA GLN A 193 -18.92 6.98 13.67
C GLN A 193 -20.02 7.46 12.71
N LYS A 194 -19.64 7.99 11.55
CA LYS A 194 -20.58 8.45 10.51
C LYS A 194 -21.03 7.30 9.60
N TYR A 195 -20.24 6.24 9.52
CA TYR A 195 -20.46 5.13 8.63
C TYR A 195 -21.60 4.22 9.11
N LYS A 196 -22.61 4.06 8.26
CA LYS A 196 -23.56 2.96 8.38
C LYS A 196 -23.20 1.88 7.37
N ALA A 197 -22.69 0.75 7.87
CA ALA A 197 -22.40 -0.40 7.04
C ALA A 197 -23.66 -0.83 6.27
N PHE A 198 -23.55 -0.92 4.95
CA PHE A 198 -24.62 -1.37 4.04
C PHE A 198 -25.90 -0.51 4.03
N SER A 199 -25.82 0.77 4.39
CA SER A 199 -26.94 1.72 4.20
C SER A 199 -27.06 2.11 2.73
N SER A 200 -28.19 1.80 2.10
CA SER A 200 -28.56 2.30 0.77
C SER A 200 -29.49 3.50 0.94
N ASP A 201 -28.95 4.66 1.26
CA ASP A 201 -29.69 5.91 1.07
C ASP A 201 -29.47 6.33 -0.39
N PHE A 202 -30.44 5.95 -1.24
CA PHE A 202 -30.59 6.47 -2.59
C PHE A 202 -31.10 7.91 -2.57
#